data_AF-A0A7S8WV37-F1
#
_entry.id   AF-A0A7S8WV37-F1
#
_cell.length_a   1.000
_cell.length_b   1.000
_cell.length_c   1.000
_cell.angle_alpha   90.00
_cell.angle_beta   90.00
_cell.angle_gamma   90.00
#
_symmetry.space_group_name_H-M   'P 1'
#
loop_
_entity.id
_entity.type
_entity.pdbx_description
1 polymer ?
#
loop_
_entity_poly.entity_id
_entity_poly.type
_entity_poly.pdbx_seq_one_letter_code
_entity_poly.pdbx_strand_id
1 'polypeptide(L)'
;MNILSLATIFKNVPHFYIPVRIDNRGRIYCMADYLNYQGIELAKSLLLFSKGDRILKCDNESINFLKIFGANCYGNGIDKKSYNSRINWVNDNLSDILDFRNGKLIKEAESKLLFIAFCFEFNNYYNSLNSNETSYISYFPIQLDATCNGYQHLSLLIGDESLASHLNLISGDSDSIPQDFYSFIALKLIDYLNFRLSDENKKKEVYIRDKKDLDNEEYLNIEKNIQSCERLLKLNINRSLVKSPIMVKPYNASLFRMIEYIKESFDKITKEFNNENRKFDIIQKSLNSKDKLFFVNKHDNNFILTNHDFIIFMTTLEKAVYNEFPKLKELNEYLNKIAGICTYLNIPITWTLPTGLNVKQYYEDSEAIRLRPFKYKKNTFNIKVKKKNVINKSKQIRSLMPNLIHSLDAASLSLIVNMFYMDCIKDDKVFNFFGIHDCFAVTAKNITKLINIIKLIYIKIYTDDNYLKRFDQGIIASIKSQFGNDSFDDKNKTIKVNEDVLDYPDVNKIIEGRIKTCEINKSSYIIN
;
A
#
# COMPACT_ATOMS: atom_id res chain seq x y z
N MET A 1 -10.74 2.91 -29.20
CA MET A 1 -9.52 2.09 -29.30
C MET A 1 -9.39 1.29 -28.01
N ASN A 2 -8.93 0.04 -28.09
CA ASN A 2 -8.62 -0.79 -26.92
C ASN A 2 -7.13 -1.19 -26.93
N ILE A 3 -6.66 -1.85 -25.87
CA ILE A 3 -5.25 -2.24 -25.70
C ILE A 3 -4.74 -3.07 -26.90
N LEU A 4 -5.49 -4.08 -27.34
CA LEU A 4 -5.10 -4.96 -28.45
C LEU A 4 -5.04 -4.22 -29.80
N SER A 5 -5.95 -3.28 -30.02
CA SER A 5 -5.96 -2.46 -31.24
C SER A 5 -4.69 -1.60 -31.31
N LEU A 6 -4.32 -0.95 -30.20
CA LEU A 6 -3.10 -0.18 -30.11
C LEU A 6 -1.86 -1.06 -30.27
N ALA A 7 -1.82 -2.21 -29.59
CA ALA A 7 -0.70 -3.15 -29.71
C ALA A 7 -0.51 -3.64 -31.15
N THR A 8 -1.61 -3.85 -31.89
CA THR A 8 -1.57 -4.25 -33.30
C THR A 8 -1.00 -3.13 -34.19
N ILE A 9 -1.37 -1.87 -33.93
CA ILE A 9 -0.83 -0.71 -34.64
C ILE A 9 0.68 -0.58 -34.40
N PHE A 10 1.13 -0.75 -33.15
CA PHE A 10 2.54 -0.60 -32.78
C PHE A 10 3.39 -1.87 -33.01
N LYS A 11 2.78 -3.01 -33.38
CA LYS A 11 3.46 -4.32 -33.52
C LYS A 11 4.71 -4.27 -34.41
N ASN A 12 4.65 -3.51 -35.50
CA ASN A 12 5.73 -3.42 -36.49
C ASN A 12 6.58 -2.15 -36.33
N VAL A 13 6.35 -1.36 -35.28
CA VAL A 13 7.15 -0.17 -34.96
C VAL A 13 8.41 -0.64 -34.20
N PRO A 14 9.64 -0.30 -34.65
CA PRO A 14 10.87 -0.81 -34.02
C PRO A 14 10.98 -0.48 -32.53
N HIS A 15 10.57 0.72 -32.14
CA HIS A 15 10.46 1.16 -30.77
C HIS A 15 9.55 2.38 -30.69
N PHE A 16 8.94 2.61 -29.52
CA PHE A 16 8.19 3.82 -29.23
C PHE A 16 8.45 4.26 -27.78
N TYR A 17 8.07 5.49 -27.48
CA TYR A 17 8.24 6.09 -26.17
C TYR A 17 6.87 6.35 -25.54
N ILE A 18 6.78 6.13 -24.22
CA ILE A 18 5.59 6.46 -23.44
C ILE A 18 5.89 7.75 -22.68
N PRO A 19 5.24 8.88 -23.01
CA PRO A 19 5.43 10.12 -22.28
C PRO A 19 4.88 9.98 -20.86
N VAL A 20 5.59 10.57 -19.90
CA VAL A 20 5.21 10.58 -18.49
C VAL A 20 5.03 11.99 -17.98
N ARG A 21 4.17 12.16 -16.98
CA ARG A 21 3.97 13.40 -16.23
C ARG A 21 4.19 13.17 -14.74
N ILE A 22 4.49 14.23 -14.02
CA ILE A 22 4.68 14.21 -12.57
C ILE A 22 3.52 14.95 -11.91
N ASP A 23 2.98 14.41 -10.81
CA ASP A 23 1.97 15.11 -10.00
C ASP A 23 2.62 16.07 -8.98
N ASN A 24 1.79 16.80 -8.23
CA ASN A 24 2.27 17.78 -7.24
C ASN A 24 3.09 17.17 -6.08
N ARG A 25 3.11 15.84 -5.95
CA ARG A 25 3.85 15.09 -4.92
C ARG A 25 5.12 14.46 -5.48
N GLY A 26 5.33 14.50 -6.80
CA GLY A 26 6.47 13.88 -7.47
C GLY A 26 6.15 12.54 -8.14
N ARG A 27 4.95 11.98 -8.01
CA ARG A 27 4.63 10.66 -8.57
C ARG A 27 4.55 10.72 -10.09
N ILE A 28 5.16 9.74 -10.73
CA ILE A 28 5.25 9.61 -12.19
C ILE A 28 4.04 8.85 -12.72
N TYR A 29 3.41 9.37 -13.77
CA TYR A 29 2.24 8.80 -14.43
C TYR A 29 2.41 8.75 -15.95
N CYS A 30 2.08 7.62 -16.57
CA CYS A 30 1.96 7.53 -18.02
C CYS A 30 0.86 8.47 -18.53
N MET A 31 1.14 9.20 -19.61
CA MET A 31 0.15 10.02 -20.29
C MET A 31 -0.62 9.26 -21.37
N ALA A 32 -0.05 8.17 -21.89
CA ALA A 32 -0.71 7.35 -22.90
C ALA A 32 -1.82 6.51 -22.27
N ASP A 33 -3.03 6.58 -22.82
CA ASP A 33 -4.15 5.76 -22.38
C ASP A 33 -4.01 4.31 -22.88
N TYR A 34 -4.58 3.37 -22.11
CA TYR A 34 -4.68 1.94 -22.42
C TYR A 34 -3.35 1.16 -22.50
N LEU A 35 -2.52 1.40 -23.52
CA LEU A 35 -1.28 0.65 -23.75
C LEU A 35 -0.09 1.39 -23.14
N ASN A 36 0.18 1.13 -21.87
CA ASN A 36 1.35 1.64 -21.16
C ASN A 36 1.73 0.68 -20.02
N TYR A 37 2.95 0.83 -19.48
CA TYR A 37 3.47 -0.07 -18.45
C TYR A 37 2.78 0.09 -17.08
N GLN A 38 2.03 1.16 -16.83
CA GLN A 38 1.17 1.34 -15.65
C GLN A 38 -0.27 0.85 -15.89
N GLY A 39 -0.55 0.27 -17.07
CA GLY A 39 -1.86 -0.25 -17.43
C GLY A 39 -2.19 -1.56 -16.71
N ILE A 40 -3.36 -2.12 -17.05
CA ILE A 40 -3.77 -3.44 -16.57
C ILE A 40 -2.83 -4.54 -17.07
N GLU A 41 -2.95 -5.74 -16.51
CA GLU A 41 -2.12 -6.91 -16.81
C GLU A 41 -1.91 -7.14 -18.32
N LEU A 42 -2.97 -7.04 -19.13
CA LEU A 42 -2.89 -7.18 -20.59
C LEU A 42 -1.96 -6.16 -21.26
N ALA A 43 -1.96 -4.91 -20.81
CA ALA A 43 -1.07 -3.91 -21.37
C ALA A 43 0.39 -4.23 -21.02
N LYS A 44 0.64 -4.62 -19.77
CA LYS A 44 1.97 -4.97 -19.27
C LYS A 44 2.55 -6.19 -19.99
N SER A 45 1.75 -7.24 -20.19
CA SER A 45 2.20 -8.48 -20.84
C SER A 45 2.55 -8.33 -22.33
N LEU A 46 2.13 -7.24 -22.96
CA LEU A 46 2.40 -6.95 -24.38
C LEU A 46 3.60 -6.03 -24.60
N LEU A 47 4.22 -5.52 -23.53
CA LEU A 47 5.32 -4.56 -23.61
C LEU A 47 6.65 -5.22 -23.27
N LEU A 48 7.65 -4.98 -24.11
CA LEU A 48 9.04 -5.37 -23.90
C LEU A 48 9.93 -4.12 -23.93
N PHE A 49 11.12 -4.21 -23.36
CA PHE A 49 12.14 -3.20 -23.61
C PHE A 49 12.54 -3.22 -25.10
N SER A 50 12.91 -2.07 -25.66
CA SER A 50 13.31 -1.98 -27.07
C SER A 50 14.75 -2.43 -27.32
N LYS A 51 15.61 -2.36 -26.29
CA LYS A 51 17.00 -2.78 -26.33
C LYS A 51 17.20 -3.96 -25.38
N GLY A 52 17.74 -5.06 -25.88
CA GLY A 52 17.89 -6.28 -25.11
C GLY A 52 19.18 -6.30 -24.29
N ASP A 53 19.13 -6.89 -23.11
CA ASP A 53 20.30 -7.16 -22.28
C ASP A 53 20.86 -8.55 -22.58
N ARG A 54 22.18 -8.62 -22.79
CA ARG A 54 22.90 -9.88 -22.96
C ARG A 54 23.10 -10.56 -21.61
N ILE A 55 22.49 -11.73 -21.43
CA ILE A 55 22.62 -12.59 -20.25
C ILE A 55 23.46 -13.81 -20.62
N LEU A 56 24.54 -14.05 -19.88
CA LEU A 56 25.39 -15.23 -20.09
C LEU A 56 24.63 -16.49 -19.67
N LYS A 57 24.78 -17.59 -20.40
CA LYS A 57 24.11 -18.86 -20.05
C LYS A 57 24.60 -19.43 -18.71
N CYS A 58 25.81 -19.07 -18.28
CA CYS A 58 26.36 -19.44 -16.97
C CYS A 58 25.90 -18.51 -15.83
N ASP A 59 25.19 -17.42 -16.13
CA ASP A 59 24.65 -16.50 -15.12
C ASP A 59 23.36 -17.06 -14.53
N ASN A 60 23.53 -17.98 -13.58
CA ASN A 60 22.42 -18.64 -12.89
C ASN A 60 21.57 -17.65 -12.08
N GLU A 61 22.13 -16.54 -11.61
CA GLU A 61 21.41 -15.57 -10.78
C GLU A 61 20.32 -14.87 -11.61
N SER A 62 20.67 -14.36 -12.79
CA SER A 62 19.71 -13.76 -13.72
C SER A 62 18.61 -14.75 -14.12
N ILE A 63 18.96 -16.00 -14.41
CA ILE A 63 17.98 -17.04 -14.75
C ILE A 63 17.08 -17.37 -13.56
N ASN A 64 17.63 -17.40 -12.34
CA ASN A 64 16.86 -17.63 -11.13
C ASN A 64 15.82 -16.52 -10.91
N PHE A 65 16.14 -15.26 -11.16
CA PHE A 65 15.15 -14.18 -11.11
C PHE A 65 14.05 -14.32 -12.16
N LEU A 66 14.37 -14.80 -13.37
CA LEU A 66 13.35 -15.13 -14.37
C LEU A 66 12.40 -16.23 -13.86
N LYS A 67 12.93 -17.28 -13.23
CA LYS A 67 12.12 -18.35 -12.60
C LYS A 67 11.27 -17.82 -11.44
N ILE A 68 11.85 -16.99 -10.56
CA ILE A 68 11.13 -16.36 -9.45
C ILE A 68 9.96 -15.53 -9.99
N PHE A 69 10.18 -14.74 -11.04
CA PHE A 69 9.11 -13.97 -11.68
C PHE A 69 7.97 -14.86 -12.21
N GLY A 70 8.29 -15.98 -12.87
CA GLY A 70 7.30 -16.95 -13.32
C GLY A 70 6.49 -17.55 -12.16
N ALA A 71 7.16 -17.93 -11.08
CA ALA A 71 6.52 -18.43 -9.87
C ALA A 71 5.63 -17.39 -9.18
N ASN A 72 6.05 -16.12 -9.16
CA ASN A 72 5.24 -15.00 -8.64
C ASN A 72 3.99 -14.78 -9.48
N CYS A 73 4.11 -14.84 -10.82
CA CYS A 73 2.97 -14.69 -11.72
C CYS A 73 1.97 -15.86 -11.58
N TYR A 74 2.45 -17.06 -11.30
CA TYR A 74 1.60 -18.20 -11.00
C TYR A 74 0.80 -17.99 -9.70
N GLY A 75 1.44 -17.48 -8.65
CA GLY A 75 0.79 -17.21 -7.37
C GLY A 75 0.40 -18.50 -6.63
N ASN A 76 -0.82 -18.59 -6.11
CA ASN A 76 -1.35 -19.76 -5.38
C ASN A 76 -0.50 -20.14 -4.15
N GLY A 77 0.10 -19.15 -3.49
CA GLY A 77 0.94 -19.33 -2.32
C GLY A 77 2.38 -19.71 -2.62
N ILE A 78 2.76 -19.92 -3.89
CA ILE A 78 4.17 -20.09 -4.30
C ILE A 78 4.93 -18.77 -4.15
N ASP A 79 4.27 -17.64 -4.45
CA ASP A 79 4.75 -16.25 -4.25
C ASP A 79 5.10 -15.92 -2.78
N LYS A 80 4.69 -16.77 -1.84
CA LYS A 80 4.95 -16.61 -0.40
C LYS A 80 6.06 -17.52 0.12
N LYS A 81 6.58 -18.42 -0.71
CA LYS A 81 7.71 -19.31 -0.34
C LYS A 81 9.04 -18.60 -0.58
N SER A 82 10.13 -19.21 -0.09
CA SER A 82 11.50 -18.74 -0.33
C SER A 82 11.86 -18.73 -1.82
N TYR A 83 12.88 -17.95 -2.21
CA TYR A 83 13.35 -17.93 -3.60
C TYR A 83 13.73 -19.31 -4.12
N ASN A 84 14.42 -20.12 -3.32
CA ASN A 84 14.77 -21.49 -3.70
C ASN A 84 13.54 -22.38 -3.92
N SER A 85 12.50 -22.23 -3.11
CA SER A 85 11.24 -22.96 -3.31
C SER A 85 10.54 -22.57 -4.61
N ARG A 86 10.59 -21.28 -4.98
CA ARG A 86 10.01 -20.76 -6.24
C ARG A 86 10.77 -21.28 -7.46
N ILE A 87 12.10 -21.27 -7.39
CA ILE A 87 12.98 -21.80 -8.42
C ILE A 87 12.73 -23.30 -8.62
N ASN A 88 12.66 -24.07 -7.53
CA ASN A 88 12.38 -25.50 -7.59
C ASN A 88 11.01 -25.79 -8.20
N TRP A 89 9.98 -25.03 -7.82
CA TRP A 89 8.65 -25.18 -8.42
C TRP A 89 8.67 -24.99 -9.94
N VAL A 90 9.43 -24.03 -10.47
CA VAL A 90 9.59 -23.86 -11.93
C VAL A 90 10.30 -25.04 -12.56
N ASN A 91 11.35 -25.57 -11.90
CA ASN A 91 12.07 -26.75 -12.41
C ASN A 91 11.17 -28.00 -12.43
N ASP A 92 10.36 -28.21 -11.39
CA ASP A 92 9.45 -29.35 -11.27
C ASP A 92 8.32 -29.30 -12.30
N ASN A 93 7.94 -28.10 -12.75
CA ASN A 93 6.89 -27.87 -13.74
C ASN A 93 7.44 -27.52 -15.14
N LEU A 94 8.72 -27.82 -15.40
CA LEU A 94 9.42 -27.43 -16.63
C LEU A 94 8.67 -27.87 -17.89
N SER A 95 8.19 -29.11 -17.96
CA SER A 95 7.48 -29.64 -19.13
C SER A 95 6.21 -28.84 -19.44
N ASP A 96 5.45 -28.51 -18.40
CA ASP A 96 4.20 -27.74 -18.54
C ASP A 96 4.47 -26.26 -18.85
N ILE A 97 5.59 -25.70 -18.42
CA ILE A 97 6.01 -24.34 -18.78
C ILE A 97 6.48 -24.29 -20.25
N LEU A 98 7.26 -25.29 -20.69
CA LEU A 98 7.72 -25.35 -22.07
C LEU A 98 6.56 -25.57 -23.05
N ASP A 99 5.60 -26.42 -22.66
CA ASP A 99 4.34 -26.67 -23.37
C ASP A 99 3.15 -25.91 -22.72
N PHE A 100 3.34 -24.64 -22.38
CA PHE A 100 2.30 -23.83 -21.72
C PHE A 100 0.96 -23.77 -22.47
N ARG A 101 0.96 -24.05 -23.78
CA ARG A 101 -0.26 -24.11 -24.61
C ARG A 101 -1.20 -25.25 -24.20
N ASN A 102 -0.73 -26.24 -23.46
CA ASN A 102 -1.58 -27.26 -22.82
C ASN A 102 -2.57 -26.65 -21.80
N GLY A 103 -2.30 -25.43 -21.34
CA GLY A 103 -3.17 -24.63 -20.50
C GLY A 103 -3.30 -25.09 -19.05
N LYS A 104 -2.57 -26.12 -18.61
CA LYS A 104 -2.66 -26.69 -17.26
C LYS A 104 -2.32 -25.64 -16.19
N LEU A 105 -1.13 -25.03 -16.30
CA LEU A 105 -0.69 -24.01 -15.34
C LEU A 105 -1.39 -22.66 -15.54
N ILE A 106 -1.68 -22.26 -16.78
CA ILE A 106 -2.28 -20.95 -17.09
C ILE A 106 -3.68 -20.81 -16.47
N LYS A 107 -4.46 -21.89 -16.43
CA LYS A 107 -5.80 -21.86 -15.83
C LYS A 107 -5.75 -21.49 -14.35
N GLU A 108 -4.73 -21.97 -13.65
CA GLU A 108 -4.53 -21.80 -12.21
C GLU A 108 -3.77 -20.52 -11.86
N ALA A 109 -2.94 -19.98 -12.76
CA ALA A 109 -2.15 -18.79 -12.50
C ALA A 109 -3.00 -17.58 -12.07
N GLU A 110 -2.55 -16.87 -11.02
CA GLU A 110 -3.18 -15.63 -10.54
C GLU A 110 -3.01 -14.48 -11.55
N SER A 111 -1.82 -14.33 -12.13
CA SER A 111 -1.50 -13.36 -13.19
C SER A 111 -1.29 -14.08 -14.53
N LYS A 112 -2.40 -14.49 -15.16
CA LYS A 112 -2.41 -15.37 -16.35
C LYS A 112 -1.63 -14.82 -17.53
N LEU A 113 -1.81 -13.55 -17.87
CA LEU A 113 -1.22 -12.93 -19.05
C LEU A 113 0.27 -12.65 -18.85
N LEU A 114 0.67 -12.24 -17.65
CA LEU A 114 2.09 -12.11 -17.30
C LEU A 114 2.77 -13.47 -17.21
N PHE A 115 2.10 -14.50 -16.70
CA PHE A 115 2.62 -15.87 -16.69
C PHE A 115 2.83 -16.40 -18.12
N ILE A 116 1.90 -16.14 -19.05
CA ILE A 116 2.09 -16.47 -20.47
C ILE A 116 3.31 -15.74 -21.05
N ALA A 117 3.47 -14.45 -20.76
CA ALA A 117 4.61 -13.67 -21.23
C ALA A 117 5.94 -14.23 -20.69
N PHE A 118 5.96 -14.65 -19.42
CA PHE A 118 7.07 -15.41 -18.83
C PHE A 118 7.32 -16.74 -19.57
N CYS A 119 6.30 -17.54 -19.87
CA CYS A 119 6.49 -18.81 -20.59
C CYS A 119 7.12 -18.61 -21.98
N PHE A 120 6.73 -17.55 -22.70
CA PHE A 120 7.39 -17.18 -23.96
C PHE A 120 8.87 -16.86 -23.76
N GLU A 121 9.21 -16.02 -22.77
CA GLU A 121 10.60 -15.67 -22.49
C GLU A 121 11.42 -16.88 -22.03
N PHE A 122 10.84 -17.73 -21.18
CA PHE A 122 11.50 -18.92 -20.68
C PHE A 122 11.75 -19.94 -21.80
N ASN A 123 10.84 -20.05 -22.77
CA ASN A 123 11.06 -20.82 -23.99
C ASN A 123 12.20 -20.26 -24.85
N ASN A 124 12.30 -18.93 -24.97
CA ASN A 124 13.42 -18.32 -25.69
C ASN A 124 14.76 -18.65 -25.02
N TYR A 125 14.83 -18.52 -23.69
CA TYR A 125 15.98 -18.94 -22.91
C TYR A 125 16.31 -20.42 -23.12
N TYR A 126 15.33 -21.32 -22.97
CA TYR A 126 15.56 -22.77 -23.08
C TYR A 126 16.02 -23.17 -24.48
N ASN A 127 15.38 -22.64 -25.53
CA ASN A 127 15.81 -22.87 -26.90
C ASN A 127 17.22 -22.33 -27.16
N SER A 128 17.59 -21.21 -26.54
CA SER A 128 18.94 -20.66 -26.67
C SER A 128 19.99 -21.63 -26.16
N LEU A 129 19.69 -22.50 -25.17
CA LEU A 129 20.66 -23.45 -24.61
C LEU A 129 21.18 -24.44 -25.66
N ASN A 130 20.40 -24.75 -26.69
CA ASN A 130 20.79 -25.63 -27.79
C ASN A 130 21.71 -24.97 -28.82
N SER A 131 21.91 -23.65 -28.75
CA SER A 131 22.82 -22.92 -29.63
C SER A 131 24.26 -22.90 -29.10
N ASN A 132 25.24 -22.74 -30.01
CA ASN A 132 26.65 -22.56 -29.65
C ASN A 132 26.97 -21.17 -29.05
N GLU A 133 25.99 -20.26 -28.95
CA GLU A 133 26.20 -18.95 -28.35
C GLU A 133 26.44 -19.05 -26.84
N THR A 134 27.26 -18.15 -26.27
CA THR A 134 27.53 -18.15 -24.83
C THR A 134 26.48 -17.41 -24.00
N SER A 135 25.50 -16.79 -24.65
CA SER A 135 24.53 -15.88 -24.05
C SER A 135 23.19 -15.92 -24.78
N TYR A 136 22.14 -15.43 -24.13
CA TYR A 136 20.89 -15.07 -24.79
C TYR A 136 20.58 -13.59 -24.55
N ILE A 137 19.80 -12.98 -25.45
CA ILE A 137 19.39 -11.58 -25.35
C ILE A 137 17.96 -11.54 -24.82
N SER A 138 17.78 -10.90 -23.66
CA SER A 138 16.46 -10.72 -23.05
C SER A 138 15.98 -9.27 -23.20
N TYR A 139 14.74 -9.12 -23.64
CA TYR A 139 14.02 -7.84 -23.67
C TYR A 139 12.94 -7.77 -22.57
N PHE A 140 12.85 -8.83 -21.77
CA PHE A 140 11.71 -9.09 -20.93
C PHE A 140 11.78 -8.29 -19.62
N PRO A 141 10.74 -7.50 -19.30
CA PRO A 141 10.68 -6.76 -18.06
C PRO A 141 10.24 -7.66 -16.90
N ILE A 142 11.12 -7.85 -15.92
CA ILE A 142 10.80 -8.47 -14.64
C ILE A 142 10.37 -7.38 -13.67
N GLN A 143 9.11 -7.42 -13.26
CA GLN A 143 8.52 -6.55 -12.25
C GLN A 143 8.73 -7.12 -10.84
N LEU A 144 9.12 -6.29 -9.89
CA LEU A 144 9.26 -6.60 -8.46
C LEU A 144 8.48 -5.58 -7.64
N ASP A 145 7.66 -6.05 -6.71
CA ASP A 145 6.80 -5.21 -5.88
C ASP A 145 7.41 -5.01 -4.49
N ALA A 146 7.36 -3.78 -3.97
CA ALA A 146 7.72 -3.53 -2.59
C ALA A 146 6.68 -4.13 -1.62
N THR A 147 7.14 -4.75 -0.54
CA THR A 147 6.25 -5.32 0.48
C THR A 147 5.65 -4.19 1.31
N CYS A 148 4.36 -3.87 1.11
CA CYS A 148 3.65 -2.85 1.90
C CYS A 148 4.37 -1.48 1.93
N ASN A 149 4.71 -0.92 0.77
CA ASN A 149 5.63 0.24 0.68
C ASN A 149 5.32 1.41 1.64
N GLY A 150 4.03 1.74 1.82
CA GLY A 150 3.63 2.78 2.76
C GLY A 150 4.14 2.52 4.19
N TYR A 151 4.04 1.28 4.68
CA TYR A 151 4.59 0.90 5.98
C TYR A 151 6.13 0.83 5.98
N GLN A 152 6.77 0.47 4.87
CA GLN A 152 8.24 0.49 4.77
C GLN A 152 8.78 1.90 4.96
N HIS A 153 8.20 2.89 4.29
CA HIS A 153 8.57 4.28 4.49
C HIS A 153 8.29 4.76 5.92
N LEU A 154 7.17 4.36 6.51
CA LEU A 154 6.84 4.73 7.90
C LEU A 154 7.82 4.13 8.90
N SER A 155 8.15 2.84 8.79
CA SER A 155 9.11 2.18 9.70
C SER A 155 10.50 2.79 9.57
N LEU A 156 10.95 3.11 8.36
CA LEU A 156 12.24 3.77 8.13
C LEU A 156 12.26 5.22 8.65
N LEU A 157 11.15 5.96 8.55
CA LEU A 157 11.04 7.33 9.07
C LEU A 157 11.21 7.39 10.59
N ILE A 158 10.58 6.47 11.32
CA ILE A 158 10.59 6.45 12.80
C ILE A 158 11.72 5.60 13.37
N GLY A 159 12.33 4.74 12.55
CA GLY A 159 13.37 3.81 12.96
C GLY A 159 12.85 2.58 13.73
N ASP A 160 11.60 2.17 13.49
CA ASP A 160 10.96 1.03 14.15
C ASP A 160 11.46 -0.29 13.52
N GLU A 161 12.43 -0.92 14.18
CA GLU A 161 13.04 -2.17 13.74
C GLU A 161 12.04 -3.35 13.74
N SER A 162 11.10 -3.37 14.69
CA SER A 162 10.09 -4.44 14.79
C SER A 162 9.19 -4.43 13.57
N LEU A 163 8.65 -3.25 13.22
CA LEU A 163 7.84 -3.07 12.02
C LEU A 163 8.65 -3.34 10.75
N ALA A 164 9.88 -2.82 10.68
CA ALA A 164 10.77 -3.02 9.53
C ALA A 164 11.05 -4.52 9.26
N SER A 165 11.19 -5.34 10.30
CA SER A 165 11.37 -6.80 10.17
C SER A 165 10.17 -7.47 9.51
N HIS A 166 8.95 -7.14 9.94
CA HIS A 166 7.72 -7.72 9.35
C HIS A 166 7.47 -7.28 7.90
N LEU A 167 8.17 -6.24 7.45
CA LEU A 167 8.10 -5.69 6.08
C LEU A 167 9.28 -6.10 5.21
N ASN A 168 10.07 -7.07 5.68
CA ASN A 168 11.26 -7.60 5.02
C ASN A 168 12.33 -6.54 4.74
N LEU A 169 12.44 -5.47 5.55
CA LEU A 169 13.47 -4.44 5.35
C LEU A 169 14.83 -4.82 5.94
N ILE A 170 14.87 -5.67 6.97
CA ILE A 170 16.08 -5.95 7.75
C ILE A 170 16.39 -7.44 7.95
N SER A 171 15.49 -8.34 7.56
CA SER A 171 15.59 -9.78 7.83
C SER A 171 15.29 -10.61 6.58
N GLY A 172 15.94 -11.78 6.49
CA GLY A 172 15.70 -12.79 5.46
C GLY A 172 16.78 -12.82 4.36
N ASP A 173 17.42 -13.98 4.21
CA ASP A 173 18.25 -14.35 3.06
C ASP A 173 17.40 -15.06 1.98
N SER A 174 18.02 -15.52 0.89
CA SER A 174 17.33 -16.24 -0.20
C SER A 174 16.64 -17.54 0.21
N ASP A 175 17.08 -18.15 1.31
CA ASP A 175 16.52 -19.40 1.86
C ASP A 175 15.38 -19.15 2.85
N SER A 176 15.36 -17.97 3.44
CA SER A 176 14.34 -17.53 4.38
C SER A 176 12.99 -17.41 3.70
N ILE A 177 11.93 -17.73 4.43
CA ILE A 177 10.55 -17.47 4.01
C ILE A 177 10.29 -15.96 4.20
N PRO A 178 9.78 -15.25 3.17
CA PRO A 178 9.46 -13.84 3.30
C PRO A 178 8.34 -13.64 4.34
N GLN A 179 8.48 -12.61 5.18
CA GLN A 179 7.45 -12.25 6.14
C GLN A 179 6.19 -11.76 5.42
N ASP A 180 5.03 -12.24 5.87
CA ASP A 180 3.73 -11.81 5.38
C ASP A 180 3.02 -10.96 6.44
N PHE A 181 3.31 -9.66 6.42
CA PHE A 181 2.75 -8.67 7.35
C PHE A 181 1.23 -8.77 7.49
N TYR A 182 0.51 -9.07 6.42
CA TYR A 182 -0.95 -9.20 6.46
C TYR A 182 -1.39 -10.45 7.23
N SER A 183 -0.70 -11.57 7.05
CA SER A 183 -0.99 -12.79 7.81
C SER A 183 -0.68 -12.60 9.30
N PHE A 184 0.42 -11.91 9.62
CA PHE A 184 0.73 -11.53 11.00
C PHE A 184 -0.38 -10.67 11.62
N ILE A 185 -0.83 -9.62 10.93
CA ILE A 185 -1.92 -8.76 11.42
C ILE A 185 -3.26 -9.53 11.53
N ALA A 186 -3.54 -10.47 10.65
CA ALA A 186 -4.73 -11.31 10.74
C ALA A 186 -4.73 -12.16 12.03
N LEU A 187 -3.58 -12.75 12.38
CA LEU A 187 -3.42 -13.49 13.64
C LEU A 187 -3.62 -12.57 14.84
N LYS A 188 -2.98 -11.39 14.84
CA LYS A 188 -3.14 -10.41 15.91
C LYS A 188 -4.59 -9.95 16.05
N LEU A 189 -5.29 -9.72 14.94
CA LEU A 189 -6.71 -9.36 15.01
C LEU A 189 -7.54 -10.41 15.77
N ILE A 190 -7.27 -11.71 15.58
CA ILE A 190 -7.94 -12.79 16.33
C ILE A 190 -7.61 -12.69 17.82
N ASP A 191 -6.35 -12.49 18.20
CA ASP A 191 -5.93 -12.30 19.59
C ASP A 191 -6.65 -11.12 20.24
N TYR A 192 -6.72 -9.97 19.54
CA TYR A 192 -7.38 -8.77 20.04
C TYR A 192 -8.90 -8.89 20.08
N LEU A 193 -9.53 -9.68 19.20
CA LEU A 193 -10.95 -10.02 19.28
C LEU A 193 -11.24 -10.89 20.50
N ASN A 194 -10.39 -11.87 20.82
CA ASN A 194 -10.51 -12.67 22.03
C ASN A 194 -10.36 -11.81 23.29
N PHE A 195 -9.36 -10.93 23.33
CA PHE A 195 -9.19 -9.97 24.43
C PHE A 195 -10.43 -9.07 24.60
N ARG A 196 -10.95 -8.53 23.49
CA ARG A 196 -12.15 -7.70 23.51
C ARG A 196 -13.38 -8.47 24.01
N LEU A 197 -13.55 -9.73 23.59
CA LEU A 197 -14.63 -10.59 24.07
C LEU A 197 -14.53 -10.81 25.59
N SER A 198 -13.33 -11.10 26.11
CA SER A 198 -13.12 -11.24 27.56
C SER A 198 -13.43 -9.95 28.33
N ASP A 199 -13.00 -8.79 27.83
CA ASP A 199 -13.28 -7.50 28.46
C ASP A 199 -14.78 -7.16 28.47
N GLU A 200 -15.50 -7.40 27.36
CA GLU A 200 -16.95 -7.16 27.31
C GLU A 200 -17.72 -8.13 28.22
N ASN A 201 -17.29 -9.39 28.33
CA ASN A 201 -17.88 -10.34 29.29
C ASN A 201 -17.71 -9.88 30.74
N LYS A 202 -16.52 -9.38 31.13
CA LYS A 202 -16.31 -8.79 32.47
C LYS A 202 -17.23 -7.59 32.71
N LYS A 203 -17.38 -6.70 31.72
CA LYS A 203 -18.31 -5.57 31.81
C LYS A 203 -19.75 -6.03 32.01
N LYS A 204 -20.18 -7.08 31.29
CA LYS A 204 -21.50 -7.69 31.45
C LYS A 204 -21.73 -8.18 32.89
N GLU A 205 -20.76 -8.89 33.47
CA GLU A 205 -20.84 -9.38 34.86
C GLU A 205 -20.94 -8.23 35.87
N VAL A 206 -20.08 -7.21 35.75
CA VAL A 206 -20.10 -6.03 36.62
C VAL A 206 -21.43 -5.28 36.51
N TYR A 207 -21.93 -5.08 35.29
CA TYR A 207 -23.19 -4.40 35.05
C TYR A 207 -24.38 -5.14 35.69
N ILE A 208 -24.45 -6.47 35.52
CA ILE A 208 -25.49 -7.31 36.12
C ILE A 208 -25.45 -7.24 37.64
N ARG A 209 -24.25 -7.21 38.24
CA ARG A 209 -24.08 -7.11 39.68
C ARG A 209 -24.56 -5.76 40.22
N ASP A 210 -24.20 -4.67 39.56
CA ASP A 210 -24.32 -3.32 40.13
C ASP A 210 -25.63 -2.61 39.75
N LYS A 211 -26.15 -2.78 38.54
CA LYS A 211 -27.30 -2.01 38.01
C LYS A 211 -28.59 -2.83 37.80
N LYS A 212 -28.49 -4.13 37.50
CA LYS A 212 -29.62 -5.08 37.28
C LYS A 212 -30.71 -4.66 36.26
N ASP A 213 -30.52 -3.55 35.53
CA ASP A 213 -31.45 -3.07 34.49
C ASP A 213 -31.01 -3.59 33.10
N LEU A 214 -31.64 -4.69 32.67
CA LEU A 214 -31.29 -5.41 31.43
C LEU A 214 -31.83 -4.73 30.16
N ASP A 215 -32.77 -3.80 30.29
CA ASP A 215 -33.33 -3.05 29.16
C ASP A 215 -32.57 -1.74 28.89
N ASN A 216 -31.50 -1.49 29.65
CA ASN A 216 -30.66 -0.31 29.52
C ASN A 216 -29.80 -0.33 28.25
N GLU A 217 -29.70 0.81 27.57
CA GLU A 217 -28.89 0.97 26.34
C GLU A 217 -27.42 0.54 26.52
N GLU A 218 -26.82 0.77 27.70
CA GLU A 218 -25.45 0.34 28.01
C GLU A 218 -25.32 -1.18 27.99
N TYR A 219 -26.25 -1.91 28.63
CA TYR A 219 -26.26 -3.37 28.66
C TYR A 219 -26.47 -3.96 27.26
N LEU A 220 -27.45 -3.45 26.51
CA LEU A 220 -27.72 -3.89 25.14
C LEU A 220 -26.49 -3.70 24.24
N ASN A 221 -25.74 -2.61 24.42
CA ASN A 221 -24.52 -2.37 23.65
C ASN A 221 -23.39 -3.36 24.01
N ILE A 222 -23.22 -3.68 25.30
CA ILE A 222 -22.25 -4.72 25.74
C ILE A 222 -22.60 -6.07 25.13
N GLU A 223 -23.86 -6.48 25.22
CA GLU A 223 -24.32 -7.75 24.66
C GLU A 223 -24.15 -7.80 23.13
N LYS A 224 -24.45 -6.69 22.44
CA LYS A 224 -24.23 -6.56 21.00
C LYS A 224 -22.74 -6.71 20.63
N ASN A 225 -21.83 -6.15 21.43
CA ASN A 225 -20.39 -6.28 21.21
C ASN A 225 -19.91 -7.72 21.39
N ILE A 226 -20.37 -8.41 22.44
CA ILE A 226 -20.07 -9.83 22.71
C ILE A 226 -20.49 -10.68 21.52
N GLN A 227 -21.76 -10.59 21.11
CA GLN A 227 -22.29 -11.35 19.99
C GLN A 227 -21.54 -11.08 18.68
N SER A 228 -21.09 -9.84 18.47
CA SER A 228 -20.30 -9.46 17.30
C SER A 228 -18.91 -10.10 17.34
N CYS A 229 -18.22 -10.07 18.48
CA CYS A 229 -16.93 -10.73 18.64
C CYS A 229 -17.05 -12.24 18.41
N GLU A 230 -18.07 -12.89 18.96
CA GLU A 230 -18.33 -14.32 18.74
C GLU A 230 -18.59 -14.66 17.27
N ARG A 231 -19.36 -13.83 16.54
CA ARG A 231 -19.55 -14.01 15.09
C ARG A 231 -18.24 -13.83 14.33
N LEU A 232 -17.47 -12.80 14.65
CA LEU A 232 -16.20 -12.51 14.00
C LEU A 232 -15.12 -13.56 14.29
N LEU A 233 -15.09 -14.15 15.48
CA LEU A 233 -14.14 -15.22 15.80
C LEU A 233 -14.46 -16.53 15.09
N LYS A 234 -15.72 -16.75 14.70
CA LYS A 234 -16.11 -17.87 13.85
C LYS A 234 -15.90 -17.59 12.36
N LEU A 235 -15.68 -16.33 11.98
CA LEU A 235 -15.28 -15.97 10.63
C LEU A 235 -13.85 -16.49 10.41
N ASN A 236 -13.59 -17.10 9.26
CA ASN A 236 -12.24 -17.52 8.86
C ASN A 236 -11.37 -16.30 8.50
N ILE A 237 -10.97 -15.52 9.51
CA ILE A 237 -10.12 -14.34 9.36
C ILE A 237 -8.77 -14.78 8.82
N ASN A 238 -8.45 -14.29 7.62
CA ASN A 238 -7.23 -14.64 6.92
C ASN A 238 -6.60 -13.39 6.28
N ARG A 239 -5.46 -13.59 5.63
CA ARG A 239 -4.70 -12.57 4.92
C ARG A 239 -5.54 -11.73 3.96
N SER A 240 -6.43 -12.35 3.16
CA SER A 240 -7.14 -11.64 2.09
C SER A 240 -8.15 -10.64 2.65
N LEU A 241 -8.81 -10.98 3.77
CA LEU A 241 -9.77 -10.09 4.44
C LEU A 241 -9.10 -8.85 5.05
N VAL A 242 -7.87 -8.96 5.56
CA VAL A 242 -7.16 -7.84 6.19
C VAL A 242 -6.29 -7.03 5.22
N LYS A 243 -5.92 -7.60 4.06
CA LYS A 243 -5.02 -6.97 3.09
C LYS A 243 -5.50 -5.58 2.66
N SER A 244 -6.70 -5.47 2.07
CA SER A 244 -7.18 -4.21 1.51
C SER A 244 -7.32 -3.10 2.56
N PRO A 245 -7.90 -3.35 3.76
CA PRO A 245 -7.96 -2.35 4.83
C PRO A 245 -6.57 -1.91 5.33
N ILE A 246 -5.63 -2.84 5.50
CA ILE A 246 -4.28 -2.53 6.00
C ILE A 246 -3.46 -1.77 4.96
N MET A 247 -3.56 -2.10 3.67
CA MET A 247 -2.85 -1.40 2.58
C MET A 247 -3.14 0.10 2.54
N VAL A 248 -4.36 0.51 2.91
CA VAL A 248 -4.78 1.92 2.85
C VAL A 248 -4.50 2.70 4.14
N LYS A 249 -4.15 2.01 5.24
CA LYS A 249 -3.96 2.64 6.54
C LYS A 249 -2.74 3.58 6.63
N PRO A 250 -1.56 3.26 6.06
CA PRO A 250 -0.42 4.19 5.94
C PRO A 250 -0.77 5.52 5.30
N TYR A 251 -1.80 5.51 4.46
CA TYR A 251 -2.30 6.68 3.74
C TYR A 251 -3.43 7.38 4.49
N ASN A 252 -3.52 7.17 5.80
CA ASN A 252 -4.50 7.76 6.72
C ASN A 252 -5.96 7.55 6.28
N ALA A 253 -6.26 6.39 5.69
CA ALA A 253 -7.64 6.03 5.39
C ALA A 253 -8.49 6.02 6.67
N SER A 254 -9.69 6.60 6.58
CA SER A 254 -10.63 6.57 7.70
C SER A 254 -11.15 5.15 7.93
N LEU A 255 -11.57 4.86 9.17
CA LEU A 255 -12.26 3.62 9.51
C LEU A 255 -13.43 3.34 8.56
N PHE A 256 -14.20 4.37 8.20
CA PHE A 256 -15.28 4.24 7.21
C PHE A 256 -14.79 3.70 5.86
N ARG A 257 -13.69 4.25 5.30
CA ARG A 257 -13.13 3.75 4.03
C ARG A 257 -12.64 2.31 4.17
N MET A 258 -11.97 1.99 5.27
CA MET A 258 -11.53 0.62 5.55
C MET A 258 -12.70 -0.36 5.65
N ILE A 259 -13.82 0.05 6.26
CA ILE A 259 -15.08 -0.71 6.29
C ILE A 259 -15.62 -0.95 4.87
N GLU A 260 -15.61 0.07 4.01
CA GLU A 260 -16.09 -0.11 2.64
C GLU A 260 -15.20 -1.08 1.84
N TYR A 261 -13.86 -1.03 2.01
CA TYR A 261 -12.96 -1.99 1.37
C TYR A 261 -13.18 -3.43 1.82
N ILE A 262 -13.38 -3.69 3.12
CA ILE A 262 -13.65 -5.06 3.58
C ILE A 262 -15.02 -5.54 3.09
N LYS A 263 -16.03 -4.64 3.02
CA LYS A 263 -17.36 -4.99 2.51
C LYS A 263 -17.33 -5.44 1.06
N GLU A 264 -16.36 -5.01 0.24
CA GLU A 264 -16.20 -5.52 -1.13
C GLU A 264 -15.93 -7.04 -1.19
N SER A 265 -15.42 -7.62 -0.10
CA SER A 265 -15.24 -9.07 0.04
C SER A 265 -16.53 -9.82 0.41
N PHE A 266 -17.64 -9.12 0.68
CA PHE A 266 -18.92 -9.69 1.09
C PHE A 266 -20.03 -9.25 0.13
N ASP A 267 -21.03 -10.12 -0.04
CA ASP A 267 -22.23 -9.79 -0.79
C ASP A 267 -23.30 -9.20 0.12
N LYS A 268 -23.93 -8.14 -0.33
CA LYS A 268 -25.00 -7.47 0.39
C LYS A 268 -26.31 -8.23 0.18
N ILE A 269 -26.98 -8.62 1.26
CA ILE A 269 -28.32 -9.20 1.17
C ILE A 269 -29.32 -8.08 0.84
N THR A 270 -29.79 -8.02 -0.40
CA THR A 270 -30.90 -7.16 -0.81
C THR A 270 -32.25 -7.80 -0.48
N LYS A 271 -33.23 -6.95 -0.16
CA LYS A 271 -34.48 -7.26 0.55
C LYS A 271 -35.54 -8.11 -0.20
N GLU A 272 -35.15 -8.92 -1.18
CA GLU A 272 -36.05 -9.84 -1.86
C GLU A 272 -35.41 -11.23 -1.91
N PHE A 273 -35.64 -12.05 -0.88
CA PHE A 273 -35.36 -13.47 -0.95
C PHE A 273 -36.55 -14.25 -0.40
N ASN A 274 -37.06 -15.15 -1.24
CA ASN A 274 -38.22 -15.99 -1.04
C ASN A 274 -38.12 -16.84 0.23
N ASN A 275 -39.30 -17.14 0.80
CA ASN A 275 -39.63 -17.78 2.07
C ASN A 275 -38.98 -19.15 2.43
N GLU A 276 -37.84 -19.54 1.86
CA GLU A 276 -37.28 -20.88 2.09
C GLU A 276 -36.26 -20.96 3.24
N ASN A 277 -35.70 -19.85 3.72
CA ASN A 277 -34.70 -19.87 4.79
C ASN A 277 -35.24 -19.37 6.14
N ARG A 278 -35.93 -20.25 6.89
CA ARG A 278 -36.44 -20.04 8.27
C ARG A 278 -35.41 -19.47 9.27
N LYS A 279 -34.10 -19.65 9.03
CA LYS A 279 -33.02 -19.08 9.87
C LYS A 279 -32.97 -17.55 9.85
N PHE A 280 -33.38 -16.91 8.75
CA PHE A 280 -33.26 -15.45 8.57
C PHE A 280 -34.43 -14.66 9.16
N ASP A 281 -35.63 -15.25 9.18
CA ASP A 281 -36.82 -14.65 9.83
C ASP A 281 -36.60 -14.42 11.34
N ILE A 282 -35.83 -15.29 11.98
CA ILE A 282 -35.50 -15.18 13.42
C ILE A 282 -34.54 -14.00 13.66
N ILE A 283 -33.53 -13.84 12.81
CA ILE A 283 -32.53 -12.76 12.90
C ILE A 283 -33.17 -11.40 12.57
N GLN A 284 -34.13 -11.37 11.65
CA GLN A 284 -34.82 -10.14 11.27
C GLN A 284 -35.82 -9.67 12.34
N LYS A 285 -36.38 -10.59 13.13
CA LYS A 285 -37.27 -10.27 14.28
C LYS A 285 -36.52 -9.81 15.53
N SER A 286 -35.23 -10.14 15.69
CA SER A 286 -34.45 -9.84 16.89
C SER A 286 -33.64 -8.54 16.84
N LEU A 287 -33.64 -7.80 15.72
CA LEU A 287 -32.76 -6.64 15.52
C LEU A 287 -33.55 -5.34 15.28
N ASN A 288 -33.14 -4.29 15.99
CA ASN A 288 -33.71 -2.95 15.87
C ASN A 288 -33.61 -2.39 14.44
N SER A 289 -34.60 -1.56 14.07
CA SER A 289 -34.86 -1.03 12.72
C SER A 289 -33.72 -0.29 12.00
N LYS A 290 -32.56 -0.06 12.65
CA LYS A 290 -31.38 0.62 12.11
C LYS A 290 -30.32 -0.34 11.53
N ASP A 291 -30.29 -1.62 11.90
CA ASP A 291 -29.31 -2.61 11.41
C ASP A 291 -29.84 -3.41 10.18
N LYS A 292 -30.37 -2.71 9.18
CA LYS A 292 -31.07 -3.32 8.03
C LYS A 292 -30.18 -3.99 6.97
N LEU A 293 -28.85 -3.96 7.13
CA LEU A 293 -27.92 -4.47 6.12
C LEU A 293 -27.15 -5.67 6.67
N PHE A 294 -27.41 -6.81 6.04
CA PHE A 294 -26.75 -8.08 6.27
C PHE A 294 -25.82 -8.37 5.10
N PHE A 295 -24.71 -9.03 5.41
CA PHE A 295 -23.65 -9.36 4.47
C PHE A 295 -23.31 -10.84 4.57
N VAL A 296 -23.14 -11.50 3.43
CA VAL A 296 -22.78 -12.92 3.33
C VAL A 296 -21.41 -13.04 2.70
N ASN A 297 -20.59 -13.97 3.20
CA ASN A 297 -19.29 -14.22 2.61
C ASN A 297 -19.47 -14.82 1.21
N LYS A 298 -18.80 -14.26 0.19
CA LYS A 298 -18.85 -14.73 -1.21
C LYS A 298 -18.52 -16.21 -1.38
N HIS A 299 -17.78 -16.78 -0.43
CA HIS A 299 -17.33 -18.18 -0.45
C HIS A 299 -18.03 -19.07 0.58
N ASP A 300 -18.84 -18.50 1.48
CA ASP A 300 -19.59 -19.26 2.50
C ASP A 300 -20.95 -18.59 2.78
N ASN A 301 -22.00 -19.19 2.22
CA ASN A 301 -23.36 -18.67 2.31
C ASN A 301 -24.00 -18.77 3.72
N ASN A 302 -23.28 -19.34 4.70
CA ASN A 302 -23.82 -19.58 6.04
C ASN A 302 -23.49 -18.48 7.07
N PHE A 303 -22.59 -17.56 6.75
CA PHE A 303 -22.15 -16.52 7.70
C PHE A 303 -22.74 -15.15 7.38
N ILE A 304 -23.49 -14.61 8.33
CA ILE A 304 -24.15 -13.31 8.21
C ILE A 304 -23.47 -12.30 9.13
N LEU A 305 -23.04 -11.17 8.56
CA LEU A 305 -22.49 -10.04 9.29
C LEU A 305 -23.38 -8.80 9.15
N THR A 306 -23.35 -7.96 10.16
CA THR A 306 -24.03 -6.66 10.25
C THR A 306 -23.03 -5.52 10.06
N ASN A 307 -23.52 -4.30 9.86
CA ASN A 307 -22.64 -3.11 9.88
C ASN A 307 -21.88 -2.95 11.20
N HIS A 308 -22.48 -3.36 12.32
CA HIS A 308 -21.83 -3.30 13.63
C HIS A 308 -20.62 -4.24 13.70
N ASP A 309 -20.73 -5.43 13.11
CA ASP A 309 -19.62 -6.39 13.04
C ASP A 309 -18.41 -5.77 12.32
N PHE A 310 -18.62 -5.07 11.21
CA PHE A 310 -17.52 -4.38 10.51
C PHE A 310 -16.90 -3.25 11.33
N ILE A 311 -17.69 -2.55 12.16
CA ILE A 311 -17.17 -1.54 13.08
C ILE A 311 -16.30 -2.20 14.16
N ILE A 312 -16.77 -3.30 14.76
CA ILE A 312 -15.99 -4.05 15.77
C ILE A 312 -14.71 -4.60 15.14
N PHE A 313 -14.80 -5.19 13.95
CA PHE A 313 -13.64 -5.69 13.21
C PHE A 313 -12.62 -4.57 12.98
N MET A 314 -13.03 -3.43 12.41
CA MET A 314 -12.10 -2.36 12.03
C MET A 314 -11.52 -1.60 13.21
N THR A 315 -12.31 -1.35 14.25
CA THR A 315 -11.81 -0.73 15.49
C THR A 315 -10.82 -1.66 16.22
N THR A 316 -11.06 -2.97 16.19
CA THR A 316 -10.14 -3.96 16.78
C THR A 316 -8.87 -4.11 15.94
N LEU A 317 -8.98 -4.09 14.61
CA LEU A 317 -7.84 -4.12 13.69
C LEU A 317 -6.94 -2.89 13.86
N GLU A 318 -7.51 -1.68 13.93
CA GLU A 318 -6.75 -0.46 14.18
C GLU A 318 -6.04 -0.51 15.54
N LYS A 319 -6.74 -1.00 16.57
CA LYS A 319 -6.15 -1.19 17.90
C LYS A 319 -4.99 -2.20 17.87
N ALA A 320 -5.15 -3.31 17.15
CA ALA A 320 -4.10 -4.30 16.99
C ALA A 320 -2.84 -3.68 16.35
N VAL A 321 -2.99 -2.97 15.22
CA VAL A 321 -1.86 -2.32 14.54
C VAL A 321 -1.13 -1.34 15.46
N TYR A 322 -1.85 -0.45 16.15
CA TYR A 322 -1.20 0.56 16.99
C TYR A 322 -0.64 0.02 18.30
N ASN A 323 -1.17 -1.09 18.82
CA ASN A 323 -0.61 -1.71 20.01
C ASN A 323 0.63 -2.55 19.70
N GLU A 324 0.66 -3.22 18.54
CA GLU A 324 1.87 -3.92 18.07
C GLU A 324 2.95 -2.93 17.63
N PHE A 325 2.57 -1.76 17.11
CA PHE A 325 3.48 -0.72 16.65
C PHE A 325 3.12 0.67 17.24
N PRO A 326 3.42 0.93 18.53
CA PRO A 326 3.04 2.17 19.22
C PRO A 326 3.61 3.45 18.58
N LYS A 327 4.82 3.40 18.03
CA LYS A 327 5.45 4.56 17.39
C LYS A 327 4.75 5.03 16.14
N LEU A 328 4.09 4.11 15.42
CA LEU A 328 3.25 4.49 14.31
C LEU A 328 2.06 5.35 14.76
N LYS A 329 1.50 5.05 15.94
CA LYS A 329 0.44 5.87 16.54
C LYS A 329 0.96 7.26 16.93
N GLU A 330 2.10 7.31 17.62
CA GLU A 330 2.76 8.57 18.00
C GLU A 330 3.08 9.44 16.77
N LEU A 331 3.56 8.84 15.67
CA LEU A 331 3.81 9.56 14.42
C LEU A 331 2.53 10.15 13.83
N ASN A 332 1.43 9.39 13.82
CA ASN A 332 0.16 9.88 13.29
C ASN A 332 -0.36 11.05 14.16
N GLU A 333 -0.29 10.93 15.48
CA GLU A 333 -0.65 12.01 16.42
C GLU A 333 0.21 13.26 16.21
N TYR A 334 1.53 13.09 16.04
CA TYR A 334 2.46 14.17 15.71
C TYR A 334 2.10 14.88 14.41
N LEU A 335 1.95 14.15 13.30
CA LEU A 335 1.62 14.75 12.01
C LEU A 335 0.26 15.46 12.05
N ASN A 336 -0.73 14.89 12.74
CA ASN A 336 -2.03 15.55 12.91
C ASN A 336 -1.91 16.84 13.73
N LYS A 337 -1.09 16.86 14.78
CA LYS A 337 -0.84 18.07 15.59
C LYS A 337 -0.10 19.13 14.79
N ILE A 338 0.95 18.77 14.03
CA ILE A 338 1.67 19.68 13.13
C ILE A 338 0.73 20.29 12.09
N ALA A 339 -0.10 19.45 11.43
CA ALA A 339 -1.05 19.93 10.46
C ALA A 339 -2.12 20.84 11.09
N GLY A 340 -2.53 20.54 12.33
CA GLY A 340 -3.44 21.35 13.13
C GLY A 340 -2.87 22.73 13.44
N ILE A 341 -1.61 22.80 13.89
CA ILE A 341 -0.88 24.04 14.15
C ILE A 341 -0.78 24.87 12.86
N CYS A 342 -0.34 24.26 11.76
CA CYS A 342 -0.21 24.98 10.48
C CYS A 342 -1.57 25.51 9.99
N THR A 343 -2.63 24.73 10.19
CA THR A 343 -4.00 25.14 9.84
C THR A 343 -4.49 26.30 10.73
N TYR A 344 -4.17 26.28 12.02
CA TYR A 344 -4.51 27.36 12.96
C TYR A 344 -3.83 28.67 12.56
N LEU A 345 -2.54 28.59 12.25
CA LEU A 345 -1.73 29.73 11.81
C LEU A 345 -2.01 30.15 10.36
N ASN A 346 -2.90 29.45 9.66
CA ASN A 346 -3.24 29.66 8.25
C ASN A 346 -2.01 29.63 7.30
N ILE A 347 -1.04 28.76 7.60
CA ILE A 347 0.19 28.60 6.80
C ILE A 347 0.11 27.34 5.94
N PRO A 348 0.64 27.37 4.70
CA PRO A 348 0.77 26.16 3.91
C PRO A 348 1.79 25.23 4.54
N ILE A 349 1.54 23.92 4.47
CA ILE A 349 2.52 22.92 4.89
C ILE A 349 3.43 22.66 3.71
N THR A 350 4.71 23.00 3.84
CA THR A 350 5.72 22.83 2.80
C THR A 350 6.87 21.98 3.31
N TRP A 351 7.36 21.07 2.48
CA TRP A 351 8.54 20.27 2.77
C TRP A 351 9.37 20.00 1.52
N THR A 352 10.67 19.81 1.73
CA THR A 352 11.64 19.55 0.67
C THR A 352 11.96 18.06 0.61
N LEU A 353 11.78 17.46 -0.56
CA LEU A 353 12.10 16.05 -0.79
C LEU A 353 13.61 15.83 -0.93
N PRO A 354 14.10 14.59 -0.74
CA PRO A 354 15.49 14.23 -1.02
C PRO A 354 15.95 14.53 -2.46
N THR A 355 15.02 14.62 -3.40
CA THR A 355 15.28 15.04 -4.79
C THR A 355 15.48 16.55 -4.97
N GLY A 356 15.19 17.36 -3.95
CA GLY A 356 15.15 18.82 -4.01
C GLY A 356 13.78 19.40 -4.41
N LEU A 357 12.79 18.57 -4.75
CA LEU A 357 11.44 19.04 -5.06
C LEU A 357 10.75 19.57 -3.79
N ASN A 358 10.21 20.79 -3.86
CA ASN A 358 9.41 21.37 -2.78
C ASN A 358 7.94 21.02 -2.98
N VAL A 359 7.39 20.22 -2.05
CA VAL A 359 5.97 19.88 -2.04
C VAL A 359 5.23 20.87 -1.16
N LYS A 360 4.13 21.41 -1.70
CA LYS A 360 3.26 22.36 -1.00
C LYS A 360 1.86 21.79 -0.86
N GLN A 361 1.40 21.70 0.38
CA GLN A 361 0.04 21.30 0.71
C GLN A 361 -0.76 22.51 1.22
N TYR A 362 -1.76 22.92 0.45
CA TYR A 362 -2.74 23.94 0.84
C TYR A 362 -4.11 23.60 0.25
N TYR A 363 -4.99 23.04 1.07
CA TYR A 363 -6.34 22.67 0.65
C TYR A 363 -7.33 23.78 0.98
N GLU A 364 -7.77 24.48 -0.06
CA GLU A 364 -8.86 25.43 0.03
C GLU A 364 -10.21 24.72 0.18
N ASP A 365 -11.10 25.34 0.95
CA ASP A 365 -12.48 24.90 1.05
C ASP A 365 -13.23 25.13 -0.25
N SER A 366 -14.29 24.36 -0.46
CA SER A 366 -15.06 24.42 -1.71
C SER A 366 -16.55 24.39 -1.44
N GLU A 367 -17.28 25.22 -2.16
CA GLU A 367 -18.74 25.22 -2.17
C GLU A 367 -19.28 24.63 -3.46
N ALA A 368 -20.39 23.91 -3.36
CA ALA A 368 -21.09 23.38 -4.51
C ALA A 368 -22.13 24.40 -4.97
N ILE A 369 -21.92 24.99 -6.14
CA ILE A 369 -22.89 25.85 -6.81
C ILE A 369 -23.74 24.96 -7.71
N ARG A 370 -25.04 24.89 -7.39
CA ARG A 370 -26.01 24.16 -8.22
C ARG A 370 -26.41 25.03 -9.40
N LEU A 371 -26.06 24.58 -10.61
CA LEU A 371 -26.41 25.27 -11.85
C LEU A 371 -27.52 24.53 -12.58
N ARG A 372 -28.40 25.33 -13.18
CA ARG A 372 -29.45 24.87 -14.09
C ARG A 372 -29.12 25.41 -15.48
N PRO A 373 -28.57 24.59 -16.40
CA PRO A 373 -28.07 25.09 -17.68
C PRO A 373 -29.18 25.63 -18.58
N PHE A 374 -30.40 25.08 -18.45
CA PHE A 374 -31.54 25.48 -19.27
C PHE A 374 -32.77 25.69 -18.38
N LYS A 375 -33.40 26.87 -18.47
CA LYS A 375 -34.61 27.22 -17.71
C LYS A 375 -35.75 26.20 -17.88
N TYR A 376 -35.84 25.54 -19.03
CA TYR A 376 -36.90 24.57 -19.36
C TYR A 376 -36.59 23.13 -18.92
N LYS A 377 -35.32 22.74 -18.67
CA LYS A 377 -35.00 21.39 -18.18
C LYS A 377 -34.99 21.36 -16.65
N LYS A 378 -35.53 20.32 -16.02
CA LYS A 378 -35.45 20.13 -14.56
C LYS A 378 -34.05 19.69 -14.08
N ASN A 379 -33.20 19.23 -15.01
CA ASN A 379 -31.88 18.74 -14.69
C ASN A 379 -30.96 19.89 -14.24
N THR A 380 -30.27 19.66 -13.13
CA THR A 380 -29.25 20.55 -12.57
C THR A 380 -27.95 19.78 -12.44
N PHE A 381 -26.82 20.47 -12.55
CA PHE A 381 -25.52 19.90 -12.21
C PHE A 381 -24.81 20.81 -11.20
N ASN A 382 -23.96 20.23 -10.37
CA ASN A 382 -23.23 20.97 -9.33
C ASN A 382 -21.81 21.25 -9.82
N ILE A 383 -21.38 22.51 -9.77
CA ILE A 383 -19.97 22.89 -9.93
C ILE A 383 -19.37 23.15 -8.54
N LYS A 384 -18.21 22.57 -8.26
CA LYS A 384 -17.45 22.92 -7.05
C LYS A 384 -16.57 24.13 -7.34
N VAL A 385 -16.80 25.21 -6.60
CA VAL A 385 -16.00 26.44 -6.64
C VAL A 385 -15.18 26.54 -5.36
N LYS A 386 -13.90 26.89 -5.46
CA LYS A 386 -13.02 27.04 -4.30
C LYS A 386 -13.24 28.40 -3.63
N LYS A 387 -13.36 28.41 -2.31
CA LYS A 387 -13.31 29.62 -1.48
C LYS A 387 -11.84 29.99 -1.29
N LYS A 388 -11.39 31.04 -1.97
CA LYS A 388 -10.02 31.54 -1.85
C LYS A 388 -9.72 31.90 -0.39
N ASN A 389 -8.52 31.55 0.07
CA ASN A 389 -8.00 31.87 1.41
C ASN A 389 -8.75 31.25 2.60
N VAL A 390 -9.66 30.30 2.38
CA VAL A 390 -10.30 29.53 3.47
C VAL A 390 -9.75 28.12 3.45
N ILE A 391 -8.99 27.73 4.46
CA ILE A 391 -8.44 26.37 4.55
C ILE A 391 -9.54 25.37 4.92
N ASN A 392 -9.63 24.28 4.16
CA ASN A 392 -10.37 23.10 4.58
C ASN A 392 -9.57 22.34 5.65
N LYS A 393 -9.81 22.70 6.91
CA LYS A 393 -9.08 22.18 8.08
C LYS A 393 -9.00 20.65 8.11
N SER A 394 -10.15 20.01 7.88
CA SER A 394 -10.28 18.55 7.95
C SER A 394 -9.49 17.84 6.85
N LYS A 395 -9.48 18.37 5.63
CA LYS A 395 -8.70 17.83 4.53
C LYS A 395 -7.20 18.10 4.70
N GLN A 396 -6.83 19.27 5.21
CA GLN A 396 -5.43 19.64 5.48
C GLN A 396 -4.78 18.67 6.48
N ILE A 397 -5.45 18.39 7.59
CA ILE A 397 -4.95 17.48 8.62
C ILE A 397 -4.85 16.04 8.08
N ARG A 398 -5.96 15.49 7.57
CA ARG A 398 -5.98 14.08 7.15
C ARG A 398 -5.04 13.75 5.98
N SER A 399 -4.72 14.73 5.15
CA SER A 399 -3.94 14.50 3.93
C SER A 399 -2.42 14.58 4.15
N LEU A 400 -1.95 15.09 5.30
CA LEU A 400 -0.50 15.30 5.51
C LEU A 400 0.28 13.98 5.44
N MET A 401 -0.09 12.99 6.25
CA MET A 401 0.58 11.69 6.28
C MET A 401 0.60 11.02 4.88
N PRO A 402 -0.54 10.83 4.18
CA PRO A 402 -0.51 10.24 2.84
C PRO A 402 0.30 11.06 1.84
N ASN A 403 0.23 12.39 1.85
CA ASN A 403 1.00 13.20 0.90
C ASN A 403 2.50 13.12 1.19
N LEU A 404 2.90 13.07 2.46
CA LEU A 404 4.30 12.91 2.85
C LEU A 404 4.83 11.56 2.36
N ILE A 405 4.14 10.46 2.65
CA ILE A 405 4.55 9.12 2.22
C ILE A 405 4.53 9.00 0.69
N HIS A 406 3.50 9.51 0.02
CA HIS A 406 3.43 9.55 -1.45
C HIS A 406 4.49 10.42 -2.11
N SER A 407 5.02 11.41 -1.38
CA SER A 407 6.11 12.22 -1.91
C SER A 407 7.47 11.57 -1.69
N LEU A 408 7.63 10.83 -0.58
CA LEU A 408 8.82 10.05 -0.30
C LEU A 408 8.95 8.84 -1.23
N ASP A 409 7.85 8.13 -1.52
CA ASP A 409 7.87 7.02 -2.49
C ASP A 409 8.28 7.50 -3.89
N ALA A 410 7.74 8.64 -4.32
CA ALA A 410 8.09 9.28 -5.57
C ALA A 410 9.54 9.75 -5.62
N ALA A 411 10.03 10.32 -4.52
CA ALA A 411 11.42 10.74 -4.39
C ALA A 411 12.36 9.54 -4.48
N SER A 412 12.05 8.44 -3.78
CA SER A 412 12.81 7.19 -3.87
C SER A 412 12.85 6.67 -5.30
N LEU A 413 11.70 6.54 -5.98
CA LEU A 413 11.66 6.10 -7.38
C LEU A 413 12.52 6.98 -8.28
N SER A 414 12.43 8.31 -8.15
CA SER A 414 13.20 9.25 -8.98
C SER A 414 14.72 9.11 -8.73
N LEU A 415 15.12 8.93 -7.47
CA LEU A 415 16.53 8.72 -7.12
C LEU A 415 17.05 7.35 -7.60
N ILE A 416 16.23 6.30 -7.52
CA ILE A 416 16.55 4.96 -8.04
C ILE A 416 16.76 5.05 -9.55
N VAL A 417 15.84 5.66 -10.29
CA VAL A 417 15.95 5.88 -11.74
C VAL A 417 17.25 6.59 -12.08
N ASN A 418 17.55 7.69 -11.39
CA ASN A 418 18.76 8.47 -11.65
C ASN A 418 20.03 7.68 -11.34
N MET A 419 20.11 6.99 -10.20
CA MET A 419 21.27 6.16 -9.87
C MET A 419 21.46 5.01 -10.85
N PHE A 420 20.37 4.34 -11.23
CA PHE A 420 20.40 3.25 -12.19
C PHE A 420 20.86 3.74 -13.57
N TYR A 421 20.36 4.90 -14.02
CA TYR A 421 20.76 5.54 -15.28
C TYR A 421 22.24 5.92 -15.29
N MET A 422 22.73 6.57 -14.23
CA MET A 422 24.13 6.97 -14.12
C MET A 422 25.08 5.76 -14.12
N ASP A 423 24.67 4.66 -13.49
CA ASP A 423 25.45 3.42 -13.50
C ASP A 423 25.45 2.75 -14.88
N CYS A 424 24.32 2.78 -15.60
CA CYS A 424 24.28 2.29 -16.99
C CYS A 424 25.19 3.09 -17.93
N ILE A 425 25.24 4.42 -17.80
CA ILE A 425 26.11 5.26 -18.63
C ILE A 425 27.59 4.95 -18.40
N LYS A 426 28.00 4.79 -17.14
CA LYS A 426 29.42 4.56 -16.79
C LYS A 426 30.00 3.33 -17.49
N ASP A 427 29.18 2.30 -17.67
CA ASP A 427 29.60 1.01 -18.23
C ASP A 427 29.19 0.82 -19.71
N ASP A 428 28.72 1.87 -20.39
CA ASP A 428 28.13 1.82 -21.75
C ASP A 428 27.05 0.72 -21.88
N LYS A 429 26.25 0.56 -20.82
CA LYS A 429 25.17 -0.44 -20.72
C LYS A 429 23.84 0.14 -21.15
N VAL A 430 22.95 -0.76 -21.59
CA VAL A 430 21.57 -0.42 -21.91
C VAL A 430 20.82 0.03 -20.66
N PHE A 431 20.03 1.10 -20.79
CA PHE A 431 19.11 1.55 -19.76
C PHE A 431 17.72 0.95 -19.98
N ASN A 432 17.42 -0.12 -19.24
CA ASN A 432 16.13 -0.82 -19.25
C ASN A 432 15.50 -0.72 -17.86
N PHE A 433 14.70 0.32 -17.64
CA PHE A 433 14.03 0.55 -16.36
C PHE A 433 12.68 1.23 -16.56
N PHE A 434 11.65 0.76 -15.85
CA PHE A 434 10.46 1.56 -15.57
C PHE A 434 9.94 1.31 -14.15
N GLY A 435 9.20 2.26 -13.60
CA GLY A 435 8.59 2.14 -12.27
C GLY A 435 7.10 2.49 -12.28
N ILE A 436 6.32 1.69 -11.57
CA ILE A 436 4.89 1.89 -11.32
C ILE A 436 4.75 2.17 -9.83
N HIS A 437 5.05 3.41 -9.44
CA HIS A 437 5.08 3.84 -8.03
C HIS A 437 6.06 3.01 -7.20
N ASP A 438 5.59 1.96 -6.55
CA ASP A 438 6.30 1.05 -5.64
C ASP A 438 6.66 -0.30 -6.26
N CYS A 439 6.34 -0.49 -7.54
CA CYS A 439 6.76 -1.60 -8.37
C CYS A 439 7.87 -1.14 -9.32
N PHE A 440 8.92 -1.93 -9.47
CA PHE A 440 10.07 -1.61 -10.32
C PHE A 440 10.29 -2.71 -11.34
N ALA A 441 10.65 -2.35 -12.58
CA ALA A 441 10.92 -3.32 -13.63
C ALA A 441 12.25 -3.08 -14.33
N VAL A 442 13.03 -4.14 -14.45
CA VAL A 442 14.29 -4.21 -15.19
C VAL A 442 14.39 -5.57 -15.87
N THR A 443 15.39 -5.78 -16.73
CA THR A 443 15.70 -7.12 -17.24
C THR A 443 16.31 -7.99 -16.14
N ALA A 444 16.22 -9.31 -16.28
CA ALA A 444 16.72 -10.26 -15.27
C ALA A 444 18.18 -10.01 -14.84
N LYS A 445 19.03 -9.64 -15.81
CA LYS A 445 20.43 -9.21 -15.61
C LYS A 445 20.64 -8.18 -14.51
N ASN A 446 19.70 -7.25 -14.36
CA ASN A 446 19.87 -6.04 -13.60
C ASN A 446 19.11 -6.06 -12.26
N ILE A 447 18.50 -7.19 -11.89
CA ILE A 447 17.66 -7.29 -10.69
C ILE A 447 18.49 -7.12 -9.41
N THR A 448 19.60 -7.84 -9.26
CA THR A 448 20.48 -7.70 -8.07
C THR A 448 21.01 -6.28 -7.92
N LYS A 449 21.37 -5.66 -9.06
CA LYS A 449 21.78 -4.26 -9.11
C LYS A 449 20.66 -3.32 -8.64
N LEU A 450 19.43 -3.52 -9.11
CA LEU A 450 18.26 -2.76 -8.69
C LEU A 450 18.02 -2.87 -7.18
N ILE A 451 18.04 -4.09 -6.63
CA ILE A 451 17.87 -4.36 -5.19
C ILE A 451 18.93 -3.60 -4.38
N ASN A 452 20.19 -3.65 -4.80
CA ASN A 452 21.29 -2.94 -4.14
C ASN A 452 21.12 -1.41 -4.20
N ILE A 453 20.70 -0.86 -5.34
CA ILE A 453 20.41 0.58 -5.47
C ILE A 453 19.27 1.00 -4.54
N ILE A 454 18.20 0.22 -4.43
CA ILE A 454 17.07 0.50 -3.54
C ILE A 454 17.53 0.55 -2.08
N LYS A 455 18.31 -0.45 -1.65
CA LYS A 455 18.89 -0.50 -0.29
C LYS A 455 19.72 0.76 -0.01
N LEU A 456 20.60 1.13 -0.94
CA LEU A 456 21.45 2.34 -0.81
C LEU A 456 20.61 3.62 -0.73
N ILE A 457 19.55 3.74 -1.53
CA ILE A 457 18.66 4.91 -1.50
C ILE A 457 17.90 4.98 -0.18
N TYR A 458 17.37 3.85 0.32
CA TYR A 458 16.65 3.84 1.59
C TYR A 458 17.59 4.19 2.75
N ILE A 459 18.80 3.63 2.76
CA ILE A 459 19.87 4.01 3.70
C ILE A 459 20.12 5.52 3.62
N LYS A 460 20.38 6.06 2.43
CA LYS A 460 20.69 7.49 2.24
C LYS A 460 19.56 8.43 2.67
N ILE A 461 18.30 8.08 2.40
CA ILE A 461 17.16 8.93 2.76
C ILE A 461 16.92 8.92 4.28
N TYR A 462 17.05 7.76 4.92
CA TYR A 462 16.55 7.57 6.29
C TYR A 462 17.64 7.51 7.37
N THR A 463 18.89 7.15 7.05
CA THR A 463 19.92 6.89 8.05
C THR A 463 20.96 8.00 8.26
N ASP A 464 21.27 8.86 7.29
CA ASP A 464 22.32 9.90 7.45
C ASP A 464 21.85 11.07 8.33
N ASP A 465 20.67 11.64 8.06
CA ASP A 465 20.03 12.74 8.81
C ASP A 465 18.51 12.55 8.84
N ASN A 466 18.02 11.67 9.72
CA ASN A 466 16.61 11.22 9.81
C ASN A 466 15.65 12.27 9.21
N TYR A 467 15.05 11.92 8.07
CA TYR A 467 14.29 12.85 7.24
C TYR A 467 13.15 13.54 8.02
N LEU A 468 12.57 12.89 9.02
CA LEU A 468 11.51 13.48 9.84
C LEU A 468 11.99 14.70 10.63
N LYS A 469 13.26 14.73 11.07
CA LYS A 469 13.86 15.91 11.72
C LYS A 469 14.05 17.06 10.75
N ARG A 470 14.47 16.78 9.52
CA ARG A 470 14.58 17.81 8.47
C ARG A 470 13.21 18.37 8.08
N PHE A 471 12.21 17.50 7.99
CA PHE A 471 10.82 17.90 7.80
C PHE A 471 10.36 18.84 8.93
N ASP A 472 10.59 18.45 10.19
CA ASP A 472 10.27 19.25 11.38
C ASP A 472 10.90 20.65 11.34
N GLN A 473 12.21 20.72 11.07
CA GLN A 473 12.95 21.97 10.92
C GLN A 473 12.40 22.84 9.78
N GLY A 474 11.97 22.25 8.68
CA GLY A 474 11.35 22.98 7.57
C GLY A 474 10.02 23.64 7.96
N ILE A 475 9.22 22.99 8.81
CA ILE A 475 8.00 23.56 9.36
C ILE A 475 8.32 24.71 10.32
N ILE A 476 9.27 24.51 11.24
CA ILE A 476 9.71 25.55 12.18
C ILE A 476 10.25 26.77 11.43
N ALA A 477 11.06 26.57 10.38
CA ALA A 477 11.57 27.64 9.54
C ALA A 477 10.44 28.40 8.82
N SER A 478 9.40 27.69 8.37
CA SER A 478 8.23 28.32 7.74
C SER A 478 7.45 29.19 8.73
N ILE A 479 7.32 28.75 9.99
CA ILE A 479 6.70 29.53 11.08
C ILE A 479 7.54 30.78 11.37
N LYS A 480 8.85 30.63 11.60
CA LYS A 480 9.77 31.75 11.87
C LYS A 480 9.80 32.76 10.72
N SER A 481 9.76 32.28 9.47
CA SER A 481 9.73 33.15 8.29
C SER A 481 8.47 34.01 8.20
N GLN A 482 7.34 33.55 8.75
CA GLN A 482 6.07 34.27 8.66
C GLN A 482 5.79 35.15 9.88
N PHE A 483 6.21 34.73 11.07
CA PHE A 483 5.90 35.41 12.33
C PHE A 483 7.11 36.00 13.06
N GLY A 484 8.32 35.87 12.50
CA GLY A 484 9.57 36.36 13.08
C GLY A 484 10.36 35.27 13.83
N ASN A 485 11.66 35.48 14.02
CA ASN A 485 12.54 34.46 14.63
C ASN A 485 12.18 34.14 16.09
N ASP A 486 11.65 35.13 16.84
CA ASP A 486 11.27 34.98 18.24
C ASP A 486 9.91 34.27 18.43
N SER A 487 9.23 33.93 17.33
CA SER A 487 7.92 33.28 17.37
C SER A 487 7.99 31.81 17.79
N PHE A 488 9.18 31.21 17.87
CA PHE A 488 9.37 29.81 18.23
C PHE A 488 10.47 29.65 19.28
N ASP A 489 10.10 29.10 20.43
CA ASP A 489 11.02 28.77 21.52
C ASP A 489 11.54 27.34 21.34
N ASP A 490 12.78 27.20 20.90
CA ASP A 490 13.42 25.91 20.67
C ASP A 490 13.61 25.07 21.95
N LYS A 491 13.72 25.70 23.14
CA LYS A 491 13.91 25.01 24.41
C LYS A 491 12.61 24.45 24.95
N ASN A 492 11.56 25.28 24.96
CA ASN A 492 10.26 24.89 25.50
C ASN A 492 9.36 24.23 24.46
N LYS A 493 9.75 24.23 23.17
CA LYS A 493 8.94 23.78 22.04
C LYS A 493 7.57 24.44 22.04
N THR A 494 7.55 25.76 22.15
CA THR A 494 6.32 26.57 22.10
C THR A 494 6.37 27.57 20.96
N ILE A 495 5.21 27.84 20.38
CA ILE A 495 5.01 28.88 19.38
C ILE A 495 4.30 30.05 20.05
N LYS A 496 4.87 31.25 19.91
CA LYS A 496 4.28 32.50 20.38
C LYS A 496 3.91 33.33 19.16
N VAL A 497 2.61 33.47 18.91
CA VAL A 497 2.09 34.28 17.80
C VAL A 497 0.99 35.17 18.36
N ASN A 498 1.17 36.48 18.25
CA ASN A 498 0.32 37.48 18.89
C ASN A 498 0.26 37.27 20.42
N GLU A 499 -0.89 36.86 20.97
CA GLU A 499 -1.13 36.59 22.39
C GLU A 499 -1.26 35.08 22.71
N ASP A 500 -1.27 34.22 21.68
CA ASP A 500 -1.45 32.78 21.85
C ASP A 500 -0.10 32.07 22.04
N VAL A 501 -0.09 31.11 22.96
CA VAL A 501 1.01 30.17 23.15
C VAL A 501 0.53 28.77 22.77
N LEU A 502 1.14 28.18 21.74
CA LEU A 502 0.81 26.84 21.25
C LEU A 502 1.95 25.87 21.56
N ASP A 503 1.60 24.70 22.09
CA ASP A 503 2.57 23.61 22.30
C ASP A 503 2.93 22.95 20.97
N TYR A 504 4.22 22.92 20.65
CA TYR A 504 4.75 22.21 19.50
C TYR A 504 5.20 20.80 19.88
N PRO A 505 4.81 19.74 19.15
CA PRO A 505 5.19 18.39 19.50
C PRO A 505 6.68 18.14 19.22
N ASP A 506 7.35 17.36 20.09
CA ASP A 506 8.77 17.04 19.94
C ASP A 506 8.97 15.82 19.05
N VAL A 507 9.60 16.04 17.90
CA VAL A 507 9.93 14.99 16.92
C VAL A 507 10.84 13.91 17.50
N ASN A 508 11.68 14.22 18.48
CA ASN A 508 12.63 13.24 19.04
C ASN A 508 11.96 12.16 19.88
N LYS A 509 10.74 12.39 20.39
CA LYS A 509 9.99 11.39 21.17
C LYS A 509 9.48 10.23 20.31
N ILE A 510 9.32 10.48 19.01
CA ILE A 510 8.73 9.54 18.04
C ILE A 510 9.81 8.69 17.36
N ILE A 511 11.04 9.19 17.30
CA ILE A 511 12.15 8.49 16.66
C ILE A 511 12.76 7.51 17.67
N GLU A 512 12.64 6.21 17.41
CA GLU A 512 13.27 5.16 18.25
C GLU A 512 14.77 5.04 18.02
N GLY A 513 15.23 5.45 16.84
CA GLY A 513 16.62 5.40 16.48
C GLY A 513 16.82 5.45 14.97
N ARG A 514 17.90 4.82 14.52
CA ARG A 514 18.20 4.60 13.10
C ARG A 514 18.32 3.10 12.91
N ILE A 515 17.57 2.56 11.95
CA ILE A 515 17.73 1.18 11.54
C ILE A 515 19.15 1.01 11.00
N LYS A 516 19.88 0.02 11.51
CA LYS A 516 21.28 -0.20 11.14
C LYS A 516 21.41 -0.51 9.65
N THR A 517 22.32 0.18 8.98
CA THR A 517 22.60 0.01 7.55
C THR A 517 23.00 -1.42 7.19
N CYS A 518 23.72 -2.10 8.09
CA CYS A 518 24.13 -3.50 7.91
C CYS A 518 22.93 -4.45 7.84
N GLU A 519 21.82 -4.15 8.50
CA GLU A 519 20.63 -5.00 8.48
C GLU A 519 19.82 -4.79 7.20
N ILE A 520 19.67 -3.54 6.74
CA ILE A 520 19.03 -3.24 5.45
C ILE A 520 19.76 -3.92 4.29
N ASN A 521 21.09 -3.94 4.35
CA ASN A 521 21.91 -4.59 3.32
C ASN A 521 21.69 -6.11 3.22
N LYS A 522 21.34 -6.77 4.33
CA LYS A 522 21.11 -8.23 4.37
C LYS A 522 19.77 -8.66 3.78
N SER A 523 18.78 -7.76 3.70
CA SER A 523 17.44 -8.13 3.21
C SER A 523 17.44 -8.60 1.76
N SER A 524 16.95 -9.80 1.49
CA SER A 524 16.70 -10.27 0.12
C SER A 524 15.33 -9.84 -0.44
N TYR A 525 14.35 -9.59 0.43
CA TYR A 525 12.93 -9.43 0.05
C TYR A 525 12.39 -8.00 0.23
N ILE A 526 13.26 -6.99 0.23
CA ILE A 526 12.88 -5.57 0.29
C ILE A 526 11.86 -5.22 -0.82
N ILE A 527 12.05 -5.83 -1.99
CA ILE A 527 11.12 -5.96 -3.11
C ILE A 527 11.08 -7.44 -3.48
N ASN A 528 9.94 -7.93 -3.97
CA ASN A 528 9.77 -9.36 -4.22
C ASN A 528 8.86 -9.66 -5.41
#